data_AF-A0A4Q4R908-F1
#
_entry.id   AF-A0A4Q4R908-F1
#
_cell.length_a   1.000
_cell.length_b   1.000
_cell.length_c   1.000
_cell.angle_alpha   90.00
_cell.angle_beta   90.00
_cell.angle_gamma   90.00
#
_symmetry.space_group_name_H-M   'P 1'
#
loop_
_entity.id
_entity.type
_entity.pdbx_description
1 polymer ?
#
loop_
_entity_poly.entity_id
_entity_poly.type
_entity_poly.pdbx_seq_one_letter_code
_entity_poly.pdbx_strand_id
1 'polypeptide(L)'
;MSLPNLTSGEDIAVMNTSAFELLYWPILDKEGISNIRVADKENNTSSSSRASFTNHPVALEPATVTNASKIFVTAECLACNEGEWNDGFEGQPEGVERLEDSWDYFVVETADGSPVLVRDVVAQVHAWAANPFIGDKIREGMVWMYNASFQRGEDGRCSIGVGCEDNVDEVPEGTKIFFEHFFEHGPDQDTGVPVVSIEFWVEGWMGNSAEYFWKSRSDPELQYGL
;
A
#
# COMPACT_ATOMS: atom_id res chain seq x y z
N MET A 1 -23.48 36.38 -11.85
CA MET A 1 -23.11 35.62 -10.64
C MET A 1 -21.60 35.45 -10.69
N SER A 2 -20.87 36.10 -9.78
CA SER A 2 -19.42 35.99 -9.72
C SER A 2 -19.05 34.66 -9.09
N LEU A 3 -18.12 33.93 -9.72
CA LEU A 3 -17.46 32.77 -9.11
C LEU A 3 -16.83 33.20 -7.78
N PRO A 4 -16.86 32.36 -6.72
CA PRO A 4 -16.08 32.63 -5.53
C PRO A 4 -14.61 32.72 -5.92
N ASN A 5 -13.91 33.72 -5.38
CA ASN A 5 -12.46 33.85 -5.51
C ASN A 5 -11.80 32.52 -5.09
N LEU A 6 -11.16 31.84 -6.05
CA LEU A 6 -10.09 30.88 -5.77
C LEU A 6 -8.95 31.69 -5.13
N THR A 7 -8.94 31.73 -3.80
CA THR A 7 -7.80 32.22 -3.03
C THR A 7 -6.62 31.28 -3.25
N SER A 8 -5.56 31.84 -3.82
CA SER A 8 -4.15 31.45 -3.82
C SER A 8 -3.80 29.98 -3.50
N GLY A 9 -3.21 29.31 -4.50
CA GLY A 9 -2.34 28.13 -4.40
C GLY A 9 -2.16 27.54 -3.01
N GLU A 10 -3.14 26.76 -2.56
CA GLU A 10 -2.91 25.77 -1.52
C GLU A 10 -2.02 24.71 -2.15
N ASP A 11 -0.77 24.64 -1.69
CA ASP A 11 0.15 23.56 -2.06
C ASP A 11 -0.56 22.24 -1.76
N ILE A 12 -0.93 21.51 -2.82
CA ILE A 12 -1.53 20.18 -2.70
C ILE A 12 -0.55 19.34 -1.89
N ALA A 13 -1.00 18.82 -0.75
CA ALA A 13 -0.14 18.05 0.13
C ALA A 13 0.11 16.67 -0.48
N VAL A 14 1.27 16.53 -1.13
CA VAL A 14 1.87 15.31 -1.68
C VAL A 14 2.41 14.46 -0.54
N MET A 15 2.26 13.14 -0.58
CA MET A 15 2.79 12.23 0.44
C MET A 15 4.32 12.26 0.50
N ASN A 16 4.88 12.16 1.69
CA ASN A 16 6.31 11.94 1.90
C ASN A 16 6.64 10.44 1.67
N THR A 17 6.51 9.98 0.43
CA THR A 17 6.65 8.56 0.04
C THR A 17 7.98 7.97 0.49
N SER A 18 9.08 8.70 0.33
CA SER A 18 10.42 8.31 0.82
C SER A 18 10.42 7.86 2.29
N ALA A 19 9.71 8.57 3.18
CA ALA A 19 9.67 8.20 4.60
C ALA A 19 8.94 6.88 4.85
N PHE A 20 7.88 6.59 4.08
CA PHE A 20 7.12 5.33 4.18
C PHE A 20 7.84 4.17 3.50
N GLU A 21 8.58 4.42 2.43
CA GLU A 21 9.33 3.39 1.70
C GLU A 21 10.50 2.80 2.51
N LEU A 22 10.96 3.53 3.52
CA LEU A 22 11.95 3.04 4.50
C LEU A 22 11.37 2.06 5.52
N LEU A 23 10.06 1.86 5.57
CA LEU A 23 9.41 1.06 6.59
C LEU A 23 9.26 -0.39 6.15
N TYR A 24 9.89 -1.31 6.89
CA TYR A 24 9.51 -2.72 6.89
C TYR A 24 8.21 -2.84 7.67
N TRP A 25 7.09 -2.71 6.96
CA TRP A 25 5.79 -2.49 7.55
C TRP A 25 4.77 -3.55 7.11
N PRO A 26 4.63 -4.63 7.89
CA PRO A 26 3.52 -5.58 7.74
C PRO A 26 2.23 -4.96 8.29
N ILE A 27 1.25 -4.69 7.44
CA ILE A 27 0.01 -3.94 7.77
C ILE A 27 -0.87 -4.70 8.79
N LEU A 28 -0.93 -6.04 8.67
CA LEU A 28 -1.79 -6.91 9.48
C LEU A 28 -1.08 -7.53 10.69
N ASP A 29 0.10 -7.03 11.07
CA ASP A 29 0.83 -7.58 12.22
C ASP A 29 0.09 -7.30 13.54
N LYS A 30 -0.14 -8.37 14.32
CA LYS A 30 -0.83 -8.34 15.61
C LYS A 30 -0.04 -7.58 16.69
N GLU A 31 1.28 -7.48 16.55
CA GLU A 31 2.12 -6.68 17.45
C GLU A 31 2.13 -5.18 17.07
N GLY A 32 1.44 -4.83 15.98
CA GLY A 32 1.24 -3.47 15.49
C GLY A 32 2.54 -2.71 15.23
N ILE A 33 2.54 -1.41 15.54
CA ILE A 33 3.66 -0.52 15.21
C ILE A 33 5.00 -0.88 15.87
N SER A 34 4.98 -1.71 16.92
CA SER A 34 6.17 -2.10 17.67
C SER A 34 7.07 -3.08 16.89
N ASN A 35 6.51 -3.78 15.90
CA ASN A 35 7.25 -4.66 14.99
C ASN A 35 7.72 -3.98 13.71
N ILE A 36 7.29 -2.75 13.46
CA ILE A 36 7.80 -1.99 12.32
C ILE A 36 9.28 -1.68 12.55
N ARG A 37 10.04 -1.86 11.47
CA ARG A 37 11.46 -1.58 11.45
C ARG A 37 11.75 -0.57 10.34
N VAL A 38 12.78 0.23 10.55
CA VAL A 38 13.19 1.27 9.61
C VAL A 38 14.54 0.91 9.01
N ALA A 39 14.67 1.05 7.70
CA ALA A 39 15.95 0.96 7.01
C ALA A 39 16.84 2.15 7.41
N ASP A 40 18.13 1.92 7.66
CA ASP A 40 19.05 3.02 8.00
C ASP A 40 19.18 4.07 6.87
N LYS A 41 18.90 3.67 5.62
CA LYS A 41 18.92 4.49 4.40
C LYS A 41 18.00 3.91 3.33
N GLU A 42 17.56 4.76 2.39
CA GLU A 42 17.05 4.31 1.09
C GLU A 42 18.12 3.39 0.50
N ASN A 43 17.75 2.15 0.24
CA ASN A 43 18.58 1.07 -0.28
C ASN A 43 19.37 0.18 0.70
N ASN A 44 19.17 0.28 2.02
CA ASN A 44 19.75 -0.70 2.96
C ASN A 44 18.80 -1.89 3.21
N THR A 45 19.16 -3.06 2.67
CA THR A 45 18.33 -4.27 2.74
C THR A 45 18.69 -5.24 3.85
N SER A 46 19.75 -4.95 4.62
CA SER A 46 20.22 -5.86 5.66
C SER A 46 19.21 -5.96 6.81
N SER A 47 18.76 -7.17 7.13
CA SER A 47 17.87 -7.43 8.27
C SER A 47 18.54 -7.18 9.61
N SER A 48 19.89 -7.20 9.68
CA SER A 48 20.65 -7.10 10.92
C SER A 48 20.86 -5.68 11.43
N SER A 49 20.47 -4.65 10.68
CA SER A 49 20.69 -3.23 11.06
C SER A 49 19.40 -2.42 11.22
N ARG A 50 18.22 -3.01 11.05
CA ARG A 50 16.97 -2.24 11.08
C ARG A 50 16.65 -1.72 12.48
N ALA A 51 16.45 -0.41 12.59
CA ALA A 51 16.07 0.24 13.85
C ALA A 51 14.57 0.07 14.12
N SER A 52 14.16 0.16 15.39
CA SER A 52 12.74 0.18 15.76
C SER A 52 12.10 1.50 15.34
N PHE A 53 10.93 1.43 14.70
CA PHE A 53 10.19 2.62 14.23
C PHE A 53 9.77 3.57 15.35
N THR A 54 9.31 3.04 16.49
CA THR A 54 8.65 3.83 17.55
C THR A 54 9.48 5.00 18.08
N ASN A 55 10.81 4.92 18.00
CA ASN A 55 11.74 5.97 18.45
C ASN A 55 12.64 6.49 17.31
N HIS A 56 12.36 6.12 16.06
CA HIS A 56 13.17 6.53 14.92
C HIS A 56 12.83 7.96 14.47
N PRO A 57 13.80 8.80 14.04
CA PRO A 57 13.53 10.15 13.55
C PRO A 57 12.47 10.22 12.44
N VAL A 58 12.43 9.22 11.55
CA VAL A 58 11.42 9.13 10.48
C VAL A 58 9.98 9.20 11.00
N ALA A 59 9.73 8.69 12.20
CA ALA A 59 8.40 8.69 12.82
C ALA A 59 7.91 10.12 13.14
N LEU A 60 8.84 11.07 13.24
CA LEU A 60 8.57 12.49 13.51
C LEU A 60 8.59 13.36 12.24
N GLU A 61 8.87 12.77 11.08
CA GLU A 61 8.81 13.48 9.81
C GLU A 61 7.35 13.79 9.44
N PRO A 62 7.10 14.91 8.72
CA PRO A 62 5.80 15.17 8.12
C PRO A 62 5.36 14.02 7.22
N ALA A 63 4.09 13.63 7.32
CA ALA A 63 3.52 12.60 6.44
C ALA A 63 3.38 13.08 4.99
N THR A 64 3.36 14.39 4.78
CA THR A 64 3.22 15.05 3.48
C THR A 64 4.31 16.11 3.30
N VAL A 65 4.73 16.36 2.06
CA VAL A 65 5.73 17.38 1.69
C VAL A 65 5.31 18.78 2.17
N THR A 66 4.02 19.08 2.00
CA THR A 66 3.38 20.25 2.60
C THR A 66 2.59 19.79 3.81
N ASN A 67 2.85 20.35 5.00
CA ASN A 67 2.18 19.97 6.24
C ASN A 67 0.65 19.95 6.10
N ALA A 68 0.05 18.76 6.08
CA ALA A 68 -1.39 18.55 6.11
C ALA A 68 -1.84 18.18 7.52
N SER A 69 -2.97 18.70 7.98
CA SER A 69 -3.59 18.31 9.26
C SER A 69 -4.56 17.13 9.13
N LYS A 70 -4.94 16.77 7.90
CA LYS A 70 -5.80 15.63 7.57
C LYS A 70 -5.36 14.97 6.27
N ILE A 71 -5.52 13.65 6.21
CA ILE A 71 -5.30 12.84 4.99
C ILE A 71 -6.47 11.86 4.89
N PHE A 72 -7.08 11.75 3.72
CA PHE A 72 -8.06 10.71 3.43
C PHE A 72 -7.35 9.50 2.83
N VAL A 73 -7.49 8.36 3.48
CA VAL A 73 -6.83 7.13 3.11
C VAL A 73 -7.88 6.09 2.72
N THR A 74 -7.68 5.48 1.57
CA THR A 74 -8.38 4.25 1.15
C THR A 74 -7.35 3.15 0.93
N ALA A 75 -7.83 1.96 0.59
CA ALA A 75 -7.02 0.84 0.17
C ALA A 75 -7.49 0.36 -1.19
N GLU A 76 -6.53 0.11 -2.07
CA GLU A 76 -6.76 -0.53 -3.36
C GLU A 76 -5.93 -1.81 -3.36
N CYS A 77 -6.59 -2.97 -3.31
CA CYS A 77 -5.93 -4.18 -3.75
C CYS A 77 -5.91 -4.10 -5.28
N LEU A 78 -4.73 -4.20 -5.90
CA LEU A 78 -4.49 -4.12 -7.35
C LEU A 78 -5.50 -4.96 -8.17
N ALA A 79 -6.68 -4.42 -8.43
CA ALA A 79 -7.51 -4.75 -9.59
C ALA A 79 -7.09 -3.88 -10.80
N CYS A 80 -6.23 -2.88 -10.56
CA CYS A 80 -5.86 -1.82 -11.49
C CYS A 80 -5.03 -2.30 -12.70
N ASN A 81 -4.45 -3.51 -12.63
CA ASN A 81 -3.72 -4.10 -13.75
C ASN A 81 -4.59 -5.02 -14.65
N GLU A 82 -5.90 -5.13 -14.45
CA GLU A 82 -6.73 -5.81 -15.46
C GLU A 82 -6.82 -5.03 -16.79
N GLY A 83 -6.59 -3.71 -16.77
CA GLY A 83 -6.70 -2.85 -17.95
C GLY A 83 -5.52 -2.93 -18.92
N GLU A 84 -4.30 -3.13 -18.41
CA GLU A 84 -3.07 -3.14 -19.24
C GLU A 84 -2.59 -4.55 -19.63
N TRP A 85 -3.10 -5.59 -18.97
CA TRP A 85 -2.63 -6.98 -19.16
C TRP A 85 -3.64 -7.86 -19.91
N ASN A 86 -4.82 -7.32 -20.22
CA ASN A 86 -5.76 -7.90 -21.16
C ASN A 86 -5.30 -7.60 -22.60
N ASP A 87 -4.45 -8.46 -23.14
CA ASP A 87 -4.12 -8.56 -24.58
C ASP A 87 -5.34 -9.00 -25.44
N GLY A 88 -6.55 -8.48 -25.15
CA GLY A 88 -7.77 -8.71 -25.92
C GLY A 88 -8.77 -9.73 -25.33
N PHE A 89 -8.75 -10.02 -24.03
CA PHE A 89 -9.87 -10.71 -23.38
C PHE A 89 -10.95 -9.70 -22.98
N GLU A 90 -12.01 -9.62 -23.80
CA GLU A 90 -13.24 -8.88 -23.50
C GLU A 90 -14.04 -9.65 -22.42
N GLY A 91 -13.66 -9.54 -21.16
CA GLY A 91 -14.44 -10.09 -20.06
C GLY A 91 -13.77 -9.90 -18.73
N GLN A 92 -14.43 -9.16 -17.83
CA GLN A 92 -14.11 -9.15 -16.40
C GLN A 92 -14.16 -10.60 -15.88
N PRO A 93 -13.16 -11.08 -15.12
CA PRO A 93 -13.30 -12.37 -14.46
C PRO A 93 -14.51 -12.31 -13.51
N GLU A 94 -15.49 -13.17 -13.76
CA GLU A 94 -16.66 -13.32 -12.89
C GLU A 94 -16.17 -13.68 -11.47
N GLY A 95 -16.49 -12.82 -10.48
CA GLY A 95 -16.18 -13.08 -9.07
C GLY A 95 -15.20 -12.09 -8.42
N VAL A 96 -14.59 -11.17 -9.17
CA VAL A 96 -13.82 -10.07 -8.58
C VAL A 96 -14.77 -8.89 -8.34
N GLU A 97 -15.18 -8.67 -7.09
CA GLU A 97 -15.78 -7.40 -6.72
C GLU A 97 -14.76 -6.31 -6.99
N ARG A 98 -15.08 -5.41 -7.94
CA ARG A 98 -14.35 -4.16 -8.09
C ARG A 98 -14.37 -3.47 -6.73
N LEU A 99 -13.19 -3.37 -6.10
CA LEU A 99 -12.99 -2.45 -4.97
C LEU A 99 -13.16 -0.98 -5.37
N GLU A 100 -13.56 -0.71 -6.63
CA GLU A 100 -13.96 0.60 -7.17
C GLU A 100 -15.16 1.22 -6.41
N ASP A 101 -15.98 0.42 -5.71
CA ASP A 101 -16.79 0.96 -4.62
C ASP A 101 -15.85 1.21 -3.43
N SER A 102 -15.25 2.40 -3.43
CA SER A 102 -14.40 2.91 -2.35
C SER A 102 -14.99 2.48 -1.01
N TRP A 103 -14.20 1.76 -0.21
CA TRP A 103 -14.50 1.74 1.22
C TRP A 103 -14.51 3.21 1.66
N ASP A 104 -15.47 3.60 2.50
CA ASP A 104 -15.50 4.97 3.03
C ASP A 104 -14.08 5.34 3.46
N TYR A 105 -13.49 6.37 2.83
CA TYR A 105 -12.14 6.82 3.16
C TYR A 105 -12.05 6.99 4.67
N PHE A 106 -11.04 6.39 5.30
CA PHE A 106 -10.78 6.71 6.69
C PHE A 106 -9.89 7.93 6.77
N VAL A 107 -10.12 8.73 7.81
CA VAL A 107 -9.42 9.98 8.00
C VAL A 107 -8.26 9.75 8.95
N VAL A 108 -7.05 10.10 8.51
CA VAL A 108 -5.91 10.27 9.39
C VAL A 108 -5.85 11.73 9.82
N GLU A 109 -6.05 11.97 11.11
CA GLU A 109 -5.90 13.30 11.72
C GLU A 109 -5.36 13.22 13.14
N THR A 110 -4.80 14.32 13.63
CA THR A 110 -4.37 14.45 15.02
C THR A 110 -5.48 15.10 15.84
N ALA A 111 -5.63 14.70 17.11
CA ALA A 111 -6.69 15.22 17.97
C ALA A 111 -6.58 16.74 18.25
N ASP A 112 -5.38 17.30 18.12
CA ASP A 112 -5.09 18.73 18.32
C ASP A 112 -5.06 19.53 17.00
N GLY A 113 -5.27 18.88 15.85
CA GLY A 113 -5.23 19.51 14.53
C GLY A 113 -3.82 19.91 14.07
N SER A 114 -2.77 19.42 14.74
CA SER A 114 -1.39 19.58 14.31
C SER A 114 -1.11 18.84 12.99
N PRO A 115 -0.05 19.20 12.25
CA PRO A 115 0.35 18.47 11.05
C PRO A 115 0.53 16.99 11.33
N VAL A 116 -0.02 16.16 10.44
CA VAL A 116 0.07 14.70 10.49
C VAL A 116 1.52 14.29 10.25
N LEU A 117 2.05 13.44 11.13
CA LEU A 117 3.38 12.86 11.01
C LEU A 117 3.30 11.41 10.53
N VAL A 118 4.42 10.87 10.06
CA VAL A 118 4.53 9.47 9.60
C VAL A 118 4.00 8.49 10.64
N ARG A 119 4.31 8.69 11.93
CA ARG A 119 3.80 7.84 13.02
C ARG A 119 2.28 7.85 13.14
N ASP A 120 1.64 8.97 12.83
CA ASP A 120 0.20 9.12 13.01
C ASP A 120 -0.53 8.34 11.90
N VAL A 121 -0.01 8.43 10.66
CA VAL A 121 -0.46 7.59 9.54
C VAL A 121 -0.27 6.11 9.89
N VAL A 122 0.95 5.71 10.25
CA VAL A 122 1.29 4.31 10.52
C VAL A 122 0.43 3.71 11.65
N ALA A 123 0.23 4.46 12.74
CA ALA A 123 -0.59 4.01 13.86
C ALA A 123 -2.07 3.89 13.50
N GLN A 124 -2.62 4.87 12.78
CA GLN A 124 -4.04 4.89 12.42
C GLN A 124 -4.37 3.87 11.34
N VAL A 125 -3.48 3.68 10.34
CA VAL A 125 -3.58 2.61 9.33
C VAL A 125 -3.57 1.24 10.02
N HIS A 126 -2.68 1.00 11.00
CA HIS A 126 -2.69 -0.25 11.75
C HIS A 126 -3.98 -0.46 12.55
N ALA A 127 -4.49 0.59 13.21
CA ALA A 127 -5.73 0.50 13.97
C ALA A 127 -6.93 0.21 13.05
N TRP A 128 -6.96 0.82 11.88
CA TRP A 128 -7.94 0.55 10.83
C TRP A 128 -7.85 -0.90 10.33
N ALA A 129 -6.65 -1.35 9.96
CA ALA A 129 -6.42 -2.71 9.45
C ALA A 129 -6.61 -3.82 10.51
N ALA A 130 -6.52 -3.47 11.80
CA ALA A 130 -6.83 -4.38 12.91
C ALA A 130 -8.33 -4.64 13.10
N ASN A 131 -9.21 -3.86 12.46
CA ASN A 131 -10.63 -4.19 12.41
C ASN A 131 -10.78 -5.52 11.64
N PRO A 132 -11.41 -6.57 12.23
CA PRO A 132 -11.51 -7.88 11.58
C PRO A 132 -12.09 -7.82 10.18
N PHE A 133 -13.15 -7.03 9.97
CA PHE A 133 -13.77 -6.88 8.65
C PHE A 133 -12.80 -6.31 7.61
N ILE A 134 -12.03 -5.28 7.98
CA ILE A 134 -11.05 -4.62 7.12
C ILE A 134 -9.88 -5.58 6.83
N GLY A 135 -9.34 -6.22 7.86
CA GLY A 135 -8.23 -7.15 7.72
C GLY A 135 -8.58 -8.36 6.86
N ASP A 136 -9.78 -8.93 7.03
CA ASP A 136 -10.27 -10.05 6.23
C ASP A 136 -10.45 -9.62 4.76
N LYS A 137 -11.01 -8.44 4.53
CA LYS A 137 -11.15 -7.89 3.18
C LYS A 137 -9.81 -7.62 2.48
N ILE A 138 -8.79 -7.16 3.21
CA ILE A 138 -7.43 -7.06 2.66
C ILE A 138 -6.91 -8.45 2.27
N ARG A 139 -7.15 -9.49 3.08
CA ARG A 139 -6.74 -10.86 2.74
C ARG A 139 -7.45 -11.39 1.51
N GLU A 140 -8.77 -11.22 1.42
CA GLU A 140 -9.59 -11.59 0.26
C GLU A 140 -9.06 -10.91 -1.01
N GLY A 141 -8.84 -9.59 -0.97
CA GLY A 141 -8.35 -8.82 -2.11
C GLY A 141 -6.95 -9.19 -2.59
N MET A 142 -6.12 -9.78 -1.72
CA MET A 142 -4.75 -10.20 -2.03
C MET A 142 -4.65 -11.66 -2.48
N VAL A 143 -5.75 -12.42 -2.50
CA VAL A 143 -5.75 -13.85 -2.91
C VAL A 143 -5.22 -14.04 -4.32
N TRP A 144 -5.67 -13.20 -5.27
CA TRP A 144 -5.26 -13.31 -6.65
C TRP A 144 -3.73 -13.15 -6.76
N MET A 145 -3.17 -12.22 -5.98
CA MET A 145 -1.72 -12.02 -5.92
C MET A 145 -1.05 -13.26 -5.36
N TYR A 146 -1.47 -13.69 -4.18
CA TYR A 146 -0.89 -14.84 -3.51
C TYR A 146 -0.84 -16.11 -4.39
N ASN A 147 -1.88 -16.32 -5.21
CA ASN A 147 -2.00 -17.49 -6.10
C ASN A 147 -1.39 -17.27 -7.51
N ALA A 148 -0.85 -16.10 -7.81
CA ALA A 148 -0.26 -15.84 -9.12
C ALA A 148 1.06 -16.59 -9.29
N SER A 149 1.20 -17.25 -10.45
CA SER A 149 2.40 -17.95 -10.86
C SER A 149 2.91 -17.40 -12.19
N PHE A 150 4.22 -17.20 -12.31
CA PHE A 150 4.85 -16.76 -13.55
C PHE A 150 5.45 -17.97 -14.27
N GLN A 151 5.04 -18.19 -15.51
CA GLN A 151 5.67 -19.16 -16.40
C GLN A 151 6.30 -18.42 -17.56
N ARG A 152 7.62 -18.53 -17.69
CA ARG A 152 8.32 -18.03 -18.87
C ARG A 152 8.24 -19.11 -19.95
N GLY A 153 7.53 -18.81 -21.03
CA GLY A 153 7.46 -19.67 -22.20
C GLY A 153 8.82 -19.81 -22.87
N GLU A 154 8.99 -20.88 -23.66
CA GLU A 154 10.21 -21.13 -24.45
C GLU A 154 10.49 -20.00 -25.48
N ASP A 155 9.47 -19.22 -25.83
CA ASP A 155 9.55 -18.04 -26.69
C ASP A 155 10.01 -16.76 -25.98
N GLY A 156 10.33 -16.86 -24.68
CA GLY A 156 10.77 -15.76 -23.84
C GLY A 156 9.65 -14.87 -23.32
N ARG A 157 8.39 -15.12 -23.69
CA ARG A 157 7.22 -14.40 -23.15
C ARG A 157 6.89 -14.89 -21.75
N CYS A 158 6.50 -13.98 -20.88
CA CYS A 158 6.00 -14.33 -19.54
C CYS A 158 4.49 -14.43 -19.61
N SER A 159 3.93 -15.57 -19.18
CA SER A 159 2.51 -15.68 -18.87
C SER A 159 2.34 -15.71 -17.35
N ILE A 160 1.33 -14.99 -16.88
CA ILE A 160 0.86 -15.08 -15.50
C ILE A 160 -0.27 -16.10 -15.49
N GLY A 161 -0.02 -17.26 -14.89
CA GLY A 161 -1.08 -18.18 -14.53
C GLY A 161 -1.63 -17.77 -13.18
N VAL A 162 -2.86 -17.27 -13.13
CA VAL A 162 -3.60 -17.20 -11.86
C VAL A 162 -3.98 -18.64 -11.55
N GLY A 163 -3.32 -19.24 -10.56
CA GLY A 163 -3.73 -20.53 -10.07
C GLY A 163 -5.08 -20.36 -9.39
N CYS A 164 -6.18 -20.68 -10.07
CA CYS A 164 -7.43 -21.00 -9.39
C CYS A 164 -7.20 -22.34 -8.70
N GLU A 165 -6.43 -22.37 -7.60
CA GLU A 165 -6.71 -23.41 -6.62
C GLU A 165 -8.10 -23.04 -6.10
N ASP A 166 -9.13 -23.69 -6.66
CA ASP A 166 -10.57 -23.46 -6.42
C ASP A 166 -11.00 -23.56 -4.93
N ASN A 167 -10.07 -23.58 -3.98
CA ASN A 167 -10.26 -23.78 -2.55
C ASN A 167 -9.59 -22.71 -1.65
N VAL A 168 -8.97 -21.66 -2.21
CA VAL A 168 -8.35 -20.58 -1.41
C VAL A 168 -9.18 -19.30 -1.56
N ASP A 169 -10.15 -19.12 -0.66
CA ASP A 169 -11.03 -17.93 -0.63
C ASP A 169 -10.37 -16.70 0.02
N GLU A 170 -9.31 -16.91 0.82
CA GLU A 170 -8.55 -15.84 1.48
C GLU A 170 -7.06 -16.22 1.63
N VAL A 171 -6.19 -15.21 1.69
CA VAL A 171 -4.76 -15.43 2.00
C VAL A 171 -4.64 -16.03 3.41
N PRO A 172 -3.89 -17.14 3.61
CA PRO A 172 -3.80 -17.81 4.90
C PRO A 172 -3.35 -16.91 6.05
N GLU A 173 -3.94 -17.10 7.23
CA GLU A 173 -3.52 -16.40 8.44
C GLU A 173 -2.03 -16.65 8.74
N GLY A 174 -1.29 -15.57 8.99
CA GLY A 174 0.16 -15.62 9.23
C GLY A 174 1.01 -15.30 7.99
N THR A 175 0.43 -15.30 6.79
CA THR A 175 1.07 -14.73 5.60
C THR A 175 1.20 -13.22 5.79
N LYS A 176 2.40 -12.69 5.55
CA LYS A 176 2.64 -11.26 5.71
C LYS A 176 2.11 -10.47 4.51
N ILE A 177 1.32 -9.44 4.81
CA ILE A 177 0.89 -8.42 3.83
C ILE A 177 1.56 -7.11 4.23
N PHE A 178 2.31 -6.52 3.31
CA PHE A 178 3.12 -5.33 3.50
C PHE A 178 2.47 -4.12 2.84
N PHE A 179 2.74 -2.96 3.44
CA PHE A 179 2.65 -1.69 2.74
C PHE A 179 3.63 -1.69 1.57
N GLU A 180 3.15 -1.44 0.36
CA GLU A 180 3.99 -1.24 -0.82
C GLU A 180 4.19 0.26 -1.09
N HIS A 181 3.13 0.96 -1.47
CA HIS A 181 3.21 2.37 -1.85
C HIS A 181 1.89 3.11 -1.57
N PHE A 182 1.90 4.44 -1.72
CA PHE A 182 0.68 5.24 -1.77
C PHE A 182 0.43 5.72 -3.20
N PHE A 183 -0.75 5.45 -3.77
CA PHE A 183 -1.15 6.14 -5.00
C PHE A 183 -1.93 7.42 -4.65
N GLU A 184 -1.50 8.52 -5.24
CA GLU A 184 -2.17 9.81 -5.08
C GLU A 184 -3.33 9.93 -6.09
N HIS A 185 -4.54 10.15 -5.59
CA HIS A 185 -5.71 10.45 -6.44
C HIS A 185 -5.96 11.95 -6.62
N GLY A 186 -5.09 12.79 -6.05
CA GLY A 186 -5.30 14.23 -5.91
C GLY A 186 -6.20 14.57 -4.71
N PRO A 187 -6.51 15.86 -4.50
CA PRO A 187 -7.35 16.27 -3.40
C PRO A 187 -8.83 15.98 -3.67
N ASP A 188 -9.58 15.68 -2.61
CA ASP A 188 -11.03 15.62 -2.64
C ASP A 188 -11.61 16.97 -3.10
N GLN A 189 -12.56 16.94 -4.05
CA GLN A 189 -13.02 18.16 -4.72
C GLN A 189 -13.83 19.09 -3.81
N ASP A 190 -14.48 18.55 -2.78
CA ASP A 190 -15.34 19.32 -1.88
C ASP A 190 -14.55 19.88 -0.69
N THR A 191 -13.53 19.16 -0.22
CA THR A 191 -12.78 19.49 1.00
C THR A 191 -11.36 19.96 0.77
N GLY A 192 -10.78 19.71 -0.41
CA GLY A 192 -9.38 20.02 -0.72
C GLY A 192 -8.36 19.11 0.01
N VAL A 193 -8.83 18.12 0.76
CA VAL A 193 -7.98 17.22 1.55
C VAL A 193 -7.30 16.18 0.64
N PRO A 194 -6.01 15.86 0.82
CA PRO A 194 -5.34 14.82 0.03
C PRO A 194 -6.03 13.47 0.15
N VAL A 195 -6.24 12.80 -0.99
CA VAL A 195 -6.77 11.44 -1.07
C VAL A 195 -5.70 10.51 -1.60
N VAL A 196 -5.43 9.44 -0.86
CA VAL A 196 -4.44 8.42 -1.23
C VAL A 196 -4.98 7.01 -1.04
N SER A 197 -4.60 6.09 -1.93
CA SER A 197 -4.81 4.66 -1.74
C SER A 197 -3.54 3.99 -1.28
N ILE A 198 -3.68 3.00 -0.40
CA ILE A 198 -2.57 2.10 -0.04
C ILE A 198 -2.52 0.97 -1.04
N GLU A 199 -1.34 0.76 -1.63
CA GLU A 199 -0.98 -0.44 -2.36
C GLU A 199 -0.36 -1.47 -1.40
N PHE A 200 -0.72 -2.74 -1.58
CA PHE A 200 -0.22 -3.83 -0.76
C PHE A 200 0.59 -4.83 -1.55
N TRP A 201 1.56 -5.44 -0.88
CA TRP A 201 2.31 -6.58 -1.37
C TRP A 201 2.10 -7.79 -0.45
N VAL A 202 1.95 -9.00 -1.00
CA VAL A 202 1.72 -10.23 -0.21
C VAL A 202 2.90 -11.19 -0.31
N GLU A 203 3.32 -11.74 0.84
CA GLU A 203 4.31 -12.81 0.89
C GLU A 203 3.84 -14.05 0.13
N GLY A 204 4.69 -14.56 -0.76
CA GLY A 204 4.32 -15.61 -1.70
C GLY A 204 4.00 -15.10 -3.11
N TRP A 205 3.83 -13.78 -3.32
CA TRP A 205 3.67 -13.19 -4.65
C TRP A 205 4.83 -13.60 -5.57
N MET A 206 4.50 -14.31 -6.66
CA MET A 206 5.48 -14.92 -7.58
C MET A 206 6.46 -15.90 -6.91
N GLY A 207 6.07 -16.53 -5.79
CA GLY A 207 6.93 -17.40 -4.99
C GLY A 207 7.99 -16.66 -4.16
N ASN A 208 7.89 -15.33 -4.02
CA ASN A 208 8.87 -14.53 -3.31
C ASN A 208 8.57 -14.40 -1.81
N SER A 209 9.63 -14.43 -1.01
CA SER A 209 9.53 -14.24 0.45
C SER A 209 9.39 -12.76 0.85
N ALA A 210 8.92 -12.48 2.06
CA ALA A 210 8.92 -11.13 2.63
C ALA A 210 10.31 -10.45 2.62
N GLU A 211 11.37 -11.22 2.83
CA GLU A 211 12.75 -10.70 2.78
C GLU A 211 13.23 -10.42 1.35
N TYR A 212 12.65 -11.09 0.35
CA TYR A 212 12.89 -10.74 -1.05
C TYR A 212 12.23 -9.42 -1.40
N PHE A 213 10.94 -9.25 -1.09
CA PHE A 213 10.22 -7.98 -1.30
C PHE A 213 10.97 -6.81 -0.66
N TRP A 214 11.41 -6.99 0.57
CA TRP A 214 12.18 -5.96 1.24
C TRP A 214 13.47 -5.61 0.50
N LYS A 215 14.16 -6.60 -0.06
CA LYS A 215 15.36 -6.37 -0.86
C LYS A 215 15.05 -5.65 -2.16
N SER A 216 13.96 -6.00 -2.85
CA SER A 216 13.61 -5.39 -4.14
C SER A 216 13.24 -3.92 -4.04
N ARG A 217 12.75 -3.43 -2.89
CA ARG A 217 12.49 -1.98 -2.68
C ARG A 217 13.72 -1.09 -2.84
N SER A 218 14.91 -1.66 -2.73
CA SER A 218 16.19 -0.96 -2.92
C SER A 218 16.80 -1.09 -4.30
N ASP A 219 16.25 -1.99 -5.10
CA ASP A 219 16.86 -2.50 -6.31
C ASP A 219 15.79 -2.66 -7.40
N PRO A 220 15.62 -1.65 -8.26
CA PRO A 220 14.64 -1.67 -9.35
C PRO A 220 14.83 -2.86 -10.30
N GLU A 221 16.05 -3.41 -10.42
CA GLU A 221 16.30 -4.58 -11.28
C GLU A 221 15.68 -5.85 -10.68
N LEU A 222 15.64 -5.97 -9.36
CA LEU A 222 14.98 -7.09 -8.67
C LEU A 222 13.46 -7.00 -8.70
N GLN A 223 12.87 -5.80 -8.72
CA GLN A 223 11.41 -5.63 -8.64
C GLN A 223 10.67 -6.16 -9.88
N TYR A 224 11.34 -6.26 -11.03
CA TYR A 224 10.76 -6.73 -12.30
C TYR A 224 11.37 -8.01 -12.87
N GLY A 225 12.32 -8.64 -12.16
CA GLY A 225 12.89 -9.93 -12.57
C GLY A 225 13.52 -9.94 -13.98
N LEU A 226 14.21 -8.86 -14.36
CA LEU A 226 14.93 -8.76 -15.63
C LEU A 226 16.39 -9.22 -15.51
#